data_AF-A0A519RW50-F1
#
_entry.id   AF-A0A519RW50-F1
#
_cell.length_a   1.000
_cell.length_b   1.000
_cell.length_c   1.000
_cell.angle_alpha   90.00
_cell.angle_beta   90.00
_cell.angle_gamma   90.00
#
_symmetry.space_group_name_H-M   'P 1'
#
loop_
_entity.id
_entity.type
_entity.pdbx_description
1 polymer ?
#
loop_
_entity_poly.entity_id
_entity_poly.type
_entity_poly.pdbx_seq_one_letter_code
_entity_poly.pdbx_strand_id
1 'polypeptide(L)'
;MAKVKMSKKATAVDMTAMCDVAFLLLTFFILTATAKQPEIVPVETPASTVQVKLPDSDLAIITIADSGKVFFGVKAANVREKTLELIGKQYNIQFTSEESKRFGLMEEFGVPINQLKGIIQLSSTDRNKAGVQTGIPHDSLNNQLT
;
A
#
# COMPACT_ATOMS: atom_id res chain seq x y z
N MET A 1 -15.42 60.19 -45.80
CA MET A 1 -16.13 58.91 -45.55
C MET A 1 -15.89 58.53 -44.10
N ALA A 2 -16.95 58.39 -43.29
CA ALA A 2 -16.81 58.05 -41.88
C ALA A 2 -16.36 56.58 -41.74
N LYS A 3 -15.20 56.36 -41.11
CA LYS A 3 -14.68 55.02 -40.82
C LYS A 3 -15.52 54.42 -39.69
N VAL A 4 -16.50 53.61 -40.04
CA VAL A 4 -17.36 52.90 -39.06
C VAL A 4 -16.47 52.03 -38.18
N LYS A 5 -16.35 52.39 -36.90
CA LYS A 5 -15.63 51.63 -35.89
C LYS A 5 -16.54 50.50 -35.43
N MET A 6 -16.35 49.28 -35.95
CA MET A 6 -17.11 48.12 -35.49
C MET A 6 -16.80 47.83 -34.02
N SER A 7 -17.84 47.77 -33.19
CA SER A 7 -17.73 47.34 -31.80
C SER A 7 -17.35 45.86 -31.76
N LYS A 8 -16.16 45.54 -31.23
CA LYS A 8 -15.75 44.15 -30.98
C LYS A 8 -16.63 43.62 -29.84
N LYS A 9 -17.69 42.88 -30.18
CA LYS A 9 -18.41 42.10 -29.17
C LYS A 9 -17.45 41.04 -28.62
N ALA A 10 -17.22 41.06 -27.31
CA ALA A 10 -16.52 39.98 -26.65
C ALA A 10 -17.37 38.72 -26.84
N THR A 11 -16.88 37.77 -27.64
CA THR A 11 -17.44 36.42 -27.69
C THR A 11 -17.15 35.79 -26.34
N ALA A 12 -18.17 35.68 -25.50
CA ALA A 12 -18.09 34.90 -24.28
C ALA A 12 -17.78 33.45 -24.69
N VAL A 13 -16.60 32.96 -24.32
CA VAL A 13 -16.22 31.57 -24.59
C VAL A 13 -17.02 30.71 -23.62
N ASP A 14 -17.92 29.90 -24.15
CA ASP A 14 -18.69 28.96 -23.36
C ASP A 14 -17.75 27.90 -22.77
N MET A 15 -17.53 27.97 -21.46
CA MET A 15 -16.71 27.00 -20.73
C MET A 15 -17.50 25.74 -20.34
N THR A 16 -18.79 25.65 -20.62
CA THR A 16 -19.65 24.52 -20.22
C THR A 16 -19.08 23.19 -20.72
N ALA A 17 -18.64 23.15 -21.99
CA ALA A 17 -18.02 21.98 -22.57
C ALA A 17 -16.65 21.63 -21.95
N MET A 18 -15.84 22.63 -21.58
CA MET A 18 -14.54 22.39 -20.94
C MET A 18 -14.69 21.96 -19.47
N CYS A 19 -15.69 22.51 -18.77
CA CYS A 19 -15.95 22.20 -17.37
C CYS A 19 -16.48 20.77 -17.20
N ASP A 20 -17.35 20.30 -18.11
CA ASP A 20 -17.86 18.93 -18.10
C ASP A 20 -16.74 17.90 -18.33
N VAL A 21 -15.87 18.15 -19.33
CA VAL A 21 -14.69 17.29 -19.58
C VAL A 21 -13.77 17.24 -18.36
N ALA A 22 -13.54 18.38 -17.69
CA ALA A 22 -12.72 18.42 -16.49
C ALA A 22 -13.36 17.63 -15.32
N PHE A 23 -14.67 17.70 -15.16
CA PHE A 23 -15.39 16.95 -14.13
C PHE A 23 -15.39 15.44 -14.39
N LEU A 24 -15.55 15.01 -15.64
CA LEU A 24 -15.42 13.61 -16.03
C LEU A 24 -14.02 13.05 -15.74
N LEU A 25 -12.96 13.81 -16.03
CA LEU A 25 -11.59 13.39 -15.71
C LEU A 25 -11.35 13.34 -14.21
N LEU A 26 -11.82 14.34 -13.45
CA LEU A 26 -11.67 14.35 -12.00
C LEU A 26 -12.38 13.15 -11.36
N THR A 27 -13.62 12.87 -11.76
CA THR A 27 -14.38 11.72 -11.25
C THR A 27 -13.73 10.39 -11.65
N PHE A 28 -13.24 10.26 -12.89
CA PHE A 28 -12.49 9.09 -13.33
C PHE A 28 -11.21 8.88 -12.50
N PHE A 29 -10.40 9.93 -12.30
CA PHE A 29 -9.19 9.82 -11.48
C PHE A 29 -9.51 9.51 -10.02
N ILE A 30 -10.55 10.10 -9.44
CA ILE A 30 -10.97 9.77 -8.06
C ILE A 30 -11.41 8.30 -7.95
N LEU A 31 -12.19 7.79 -8.91
CA LEU A 31 -12.70 6.41 -8.85
C LEU A 31 -11.65 5.35 -9.17
N THR A 32 -10.67 5.66 -10.02
CA THR A 32 -9.57 4.75 -10.37
C THR A 32 -8.36 4.86 -9.44
N ALA A 33 -8.26 5.93 -8.65
CA ALA A 33 -7.18 6.10 -7.70
C ALA A 33 -7.28 5.05 -6.58
N THR A 34 -6.30 4.15 -6.53
CA THR A 34 -6.10 3.26 -5.39
C THR A 34 -5.35 4.03 -4.30
N ALA A 35 -5.93 4.19 -3.12
CA ALA A 35 -5.24 4.77 -1.98
C ALA A 35 -4.00 3.92 -1.67
N LYS A 36 -2.80 4.50 -1.83
CA LYS A 36 -1.55 3.86 -1.40
C LYS A 36 -1.61 3.73 0.12
N GLN A 37 -1.59 2.51 0.64
CA GLN A 37 -1.46 2.33 2.08
C GLN A 37 -0.11 2.89 2.53
N PRO A 38 -0.06 3.62 3.65
CA PRO A 38 1.19 4.14 4.18
C PRO A 38 2.13 2.98 4.52
N GLU A 39 3.21 2.87 3.76
CA GLU A 39 4.32 1.94 4.01
C GLU A 39 5.03 2.32 5.32
N ILE A 40 5.47 1.31 6.09
CA ILE A 40 6.10 1.53 7.41
C ILE A 40 7.50 2.15 7.24
N VAL A 41 8.17 1.81 6.13
CA VAL A 41 9.47 2.35 5.75
C VAL A 41 9.37 2.82 4.31
N PRO A 42 9.67 4.10 4.01
CA PRO A 42 9.71 4.57 2.63
C PRO A 42 10.88 3.93 1.89
N VAL A 43 10.60 3.15 0.84
CA VAL A 43 11.62 2.54 -0.01
C VAL A 43 11.80 3.37 -1.27
N GLU A 44 12.94 4.04 -1.39
CA GLU A 44 13.31 4.74 -2.62
C GLU A 44 14.03 3.78 -3.57
N THR A 45 13.31 3.27 -4.57
CA THR A 45 13.91 2.41 -5.59
C THR A 45 14.71 3.24 -6.60
N PRO A 46 15.93 2.83 -6.97
CA PRO A 46 16.72 3.53 -7.99
C PRO A 46 16.05 3.48 -9.37
N ALA A 47 16.39 4.43 -10.24
CA ALA A 47 15.89 4.47 -11.60
C ALA A 47 16.37 3.23 -12.39
N SER A 48 15.46 2.31 -12.70
CA SER A 48 15.76 1.15 -13.55
C SER A 48 15.69 1.53 -15.03
N THR A 49 16.70 1.16 -15.81
CA THR A 49 16.70 1.29 -17.28
C THR A 49 15.96 0.13 -17.97
N VAL A 50 15.68 -0.96 -17.25
CA VAL A 50 14.99 -2.16 -17.75
C VAL A 50 13.74 -2.41 -16.91
N GLN A 51 12.57 -2.23 -17.52
CA GLN A 51 11.27 -2.44 -16.87
C GLN A 51 10.71 -3.80 -17.28
N VAL A 52 11.23 -4.88 -16.71
CA VAL A 52 10.49 -6.15 -16.73
C VAL A 52 9.32 -5.98 -15.77
N LYS A 53 8.09 -6.02 -16.29
CA LYS A 53 6.89 -5.93 -15.45
C LYS A 53 6.82 -7.16 -14.56
N LEU A 54 6.76 -6.94 -13.25
CA LEU A 54 6.43 -8.01 -12.32
C LEU A 54 4.98 -8.47 -12.56
N PRO A 55 4.68 -9.76 -12.33
CA PRO A 55 3.30 -10.24 -12.39
C PRO A 55 2.44 -9.53 -11.34
N ASP A 56 1.18 -9.28 -11.66
CA ASP A 56 0.29 -8.54 -10.74
C ASP A 56 -0.17 -9.37 -9.53
N SER A 57 -0.15 -10.70 -9.65
CA SER A 57 -0.55 -11.67 -8.62
C SER A 57 0.65 -12.44 -8.04
N ASP A 58 0.43 -13.07 -6.88
CA ASP A 58 1.36 -14.03 -6.26
C ASP A 58 2.75 -13.45 -5.92
N LEU A 59 2.80 -12.16 -5.63
CA LEU A 59 3.99 -11.47 -5.17
C LEU A 59 4.09 -11.46 -3.64
N ALA A 60 5.20 -11.98 -3.14
CA ALA A 60 5.69 -11.73 -1.79
C ALA A 60 6.85 -10.72 -1.87
N ILE A 61 6.86 -9.77 -0.94
CA ILE A 61 7.85 -8.70 -0.86
C ILE A 61 8.54 -8.83 0.50
N ILE A 62 9.86 -8.85 0.46
CA ILE A 62 10.71 -8.75 1.65
C ILE A 62 11.40 -7.39 1.59
N THR A 63 11.10 -6.54 2.56
CA THR A 63 11.72 -5.22 2.66
C THR A 63 12.77 -5.25 3.75
N ILE A 64 13.99 -4.80 3.44
CA ILE A 64 15.08 -4.67 4.40
C ILE A 64 15.34 -3.17 4.59
N ALA A 65 15.02 -2.67 5.78
CA ALA A 65 15.19 -1.27 6.13
C ALA A 65 16.58 -0.98 6.70
N ASP A 66 16.92 0.30 6.76
CA ASP A 66 18.08 0.80 7.50
C ASP A 66 18.02 0.28 8.94
N SER A 67 19.16 -0.16 9.48
CA SER A 67 19.31 -0.95 10.73
C SER A 67 19.01 -2.45 10.65
N GLY A 68 18.84 -3.02 9.45
CA GLY A 68 18.72 -4.47 9.26
C GLY A 68 17.37 -5.05 9.67
N LYS A 69 16.36 -4.19 9.82
CA LYS A 69 14.99 -4.62 10.15
C LYS A 69 14.33 -5.19 8.90
N VAL A 70 13.83 -6.41 9.03
CA VAL A 70 13.16 -7.11 7.94
C VAL A 70 11.66 -7.02 8.10
N PHE A 71 10.97 -6.72 7.00
CA PHE A 71 9.53 -6.70 6.89
C PHE A 71 9.11 -7.68 5.78
N PHE A 72 7.95 -8.29 5.96
CA PHE A 72 7.39 -9.24 5.01
C PHE A 72 5.96 -8.86 4.65
N GLY A 73 5.67 -8.87 3.36
CA GLY A 73 4.36 -8.56 2.81
C GLY A 73 3.99 -9.49 1.67
N VAL A 74 2.68 -9.68 1.48
CA VAL A 74 2.13 -10.43 0.34
C VAL A 74 1.07 -9.58 -0.31
N LYS A 75 1.02 -9.49 -1.64
CA LYS A 75 0.07 -8.58 -2.32
C LYS A 75 -1.37 -9.10 -2.28
N ALA A 76 -1.58 -10.41 -2.39
CA ALA A 76 -2.92 -11.01 -2.48
C ALA A 76 -3.56 -11.26 -1.10
N ALA A 77 -4.73 -10.65 -0.84
CA ALA A 77 -5.44 -10.75 0.43
C ALA A 77 -5.78 -12.22 0.82
N ASN A 78 -6.26 -13.02 -0.13
CA ASN A 78 -6.58 -14.44 0.11
C ASN A 78 -5.34 -15.26 0.51
N VAL A 79 -4.16 -14.87 0.03
CA VAL A 79 -2.90 -15.55 0.36
C VAL A 79 -2.46 -15.16 1.77
N ARG A 80 -2.67 -13.90 2.19
CA ARG A 80 -2.34 -13.44 3.55
C ARG A 80 -3.03 -14.25 4.64
N GLU A 81 -4.33 -14.52 4.49
CA GLU A 81 -5.08 -15.33 5.45
C GLU A 81 -4.50 -16.74 5.57
N LYS A 82 -4.17 -17.37 4.43
CA LYS A 82 -3.51 -18.68 4.40
C LYS A 82 -2.12 -18.65 5.00
N THR A 83 -1.34 -17.59 4.75
CA THR A 83 -0.03 -17.40 5.35
C THR A 83 -0.13 -17.35 6.87
N LEU A 84 -1.12 -16.65 7.43
CA LEU A 84 -1.32 -16.61 8.88
C LEU A 84 -1.70 -17.99 9.44
N GLU A 85 -2.53 -18.75 8.73
CA GLU A 85 -2.88 -20.12 9.11
C GLU A 85 -1.65 -21.03 9.15
N LEU A 86 -0.76 -20.93 8.15
CA LEU A 86 0.49 -21.69 8.09
C LEU A 86 1.47 -21.30 9.20
N ILE A 87 1.60 -19.99 9.48
CA ILE A 87 2.38 -19.49 10.63
C ILE A 87 1.81 -20.07 11.93
N GLY A 88 0.49 -20.05 12.09
CA GLY A 88 -0.18 -20.62 13.26
C GLY A 88 0.12 -22.10 13.46
N LYS A 89 0.15 -22.87 12.36
CA LYS A 89 0.52 -24.30 12.38
C LYS A 89 2.00 -24.51 12.74
N GLN A 90 2.91 -23.73 12.15
CA GLN A 90 4.36 -23.86 12.36
C GLN A 90 4.78 -23.51 13.79
N TYR A 91 4.21 -22.43 14.34
CA TYR A 91 4.55 -21.95 15.69
C TYR A 91 3.57 -22.42 16.77
N ASN A 92 2.62 -23.29 16.42
CA ASN A 92 1.55 -23.79 17.29
C ASN A 92 0.75 -22.67 17.99
N ILE A 93 0.43 -21.61 17.23
CA ILE A 93 -0.33 -20.44 17.67
C ILE A 93 -1.72 -20.50 17.05
N GLN A 94 -2.75 -20.44 17.90
CA GLN A 94 -4.14 -20.34 17.44
C GLN A 94 -4.51 -18.89 17.18
N PHE A 95 -4.96 -18.58 15.96
CA PHE A 95 -5.53 -17.28 15.58
C PHE A 95 -7.06 -17.41 15.47
N THR A 96 -7.76 -16.38 15.92
CA THR A 96 -9.22 -16.29 15.77
C THR A 96 -9.60 -15.89 14.33
N SER A 97 -10.85 -16.18 13.93
CA SER A 97 -11.35 -15.75 12.60
C SER A 97 -11.32 -14.23 12.43
N GLU A 98 -11.52 -13.47 13.51
CA GLU A 98 -11.43 -12.01 13.48
C GLU A 98 -9.99 -11.52 13.27
N GLU A 99 -9.01 -12.14 13.93
CA GLU A 99 -7.59 -11.84 13.75
C GLU A 99 -7.13 -12.15 12.32
N SER A 100 -7.57 -13.27 11.75
CA SER A 100 -7.26 -13.64 10.36
C SER A 100 -7.78 -12.62 9.36
N LYS A 101 -9.03 -12.18 9.50
CA LYS A 101 -9.62 -11.15 8.63
C LYS A 101 -8.88 -9.82 8.75
N ARG A 102 -8.53 -9.42 9.98
CA ARG A 102 -7.74 -8.19 10.22
C ARG A 102 -6.36 -8.27 9.60
N PHE A 103 -5.72 -9.43 9.65
CA PHE A 103 -4.43 -9.67 9.01
C PHE A 103 -4.52 -9.67 7.48
N GLY A 104 -5.61 -10.17 6.89
CA GLY A 104 -5.86 -10.11 5.45
C GLY A 104 -5.84 -8.68 4.88
N LEU A 105 -6.21 -7.69 5.69
CA LEU A 105 -6.17 -6.27 5.34
C LEU A 105 -4.79 -5.63 5.48
N MET A 106 -3.83 -6.30 6.13
CA MET A 106 -2.47 -5.78 6.33
C MET A 106 -1.60 -6.09 5.14
N GLU A 107 -0.92 -5.09 4.58
CA GLU A 107 -0.03 -5.31 3.42
C GLU A 107 1.33 -5.87 3.80
N GLU A 108 1.86 -5.45 4.95
CA GLU A 108 3.20 -5.78 5.42
C GLU A 108 3.23 -5.85 6.95
N PHE A 109 4.10 -6.68 7.50
CA PHE A 109 4.42 -6.72 8.92
C PHE A 109 5.92 -6.95 9.16
N GLY A 110 6.44 -6.37 10.24
CA GLY A 110 7.83 -6.50 10.67
C GLY A 110 7.92 -6.69 12.17
N VAL A 111 7.37 -7.78 12.69
CA VAL A 111 7.49 -8.16 14.11
C VAL A 111 7.78 -9.65 14.24
N PRO A 112 8.41 -10.07 15.34
CA PRO A 112 8.54 -11.49 15.64
C PRO A 112 7.17 -12.13 15.87
N ILE A 113 7.06 -13.43 15.61
CA ILE A 113 5.79 -14.16 15.63
C ILE A 113 5.08 -14.08 16.99
N ASN A 114 5.83 -13.97 18.09
CA ASN A 114 5.27 -13.81 19.44
C ASN A 114 4.48 -12.49 19.64
N GLN A 115 4.81 -11.44 18.88
CA GLN A 115 4.20 -10.11 18.95
C GLN A 115 3.16 -9.89 17.85
N LEU A 116 3.03 -10.83 16.92
CA LEU A 116 2.13 -10.72 15.78
C LEU A 116 0.68 -10.46 16.18
N LYS A 117 0.18 -11.14 17.23
CA LYS A 117 -1.16 -10.92 17.78
C LYS A 117 -1.37 -9.49 18.28
N GLY A 118 -0.37 -8.92 18.95
CA GLY A 118 -0.42 -7.54 19.45
C GLY A 118 -0.57 -6.54 18.31
N ILE A 119 0.18 -6.73 17.22
CA ILE A 119 0.07 -5.90 16.02
C ILE A 119 -1.31 -6.02 15.36
N ILE A 120 -1.86 -7.24 15.23
CA ILE A 120 -3.17 -7.47 14.59
C ILE A 120 -4.29 -6.74 15.35
N GLN A 121 -4.16 -6.58 16.67
CA GLN A 121 -5.14 -5.89 17.50
C GLN A 121 -5.08 -4.36 17.38
N LEU A 122 -3.91 -3.79 17.07
CA LEU A 122 -3.72 -2.35 16.93
C LEU A 122 -4.44 -1.79 15.70
N SER A 123 -4.68 -0.48 15.72
CA SER A 123 -5.20 0.26 14.57
C SER A 123 -4.11 0.50 13.51
N SER A 124 -4.48 0.78 12.26
CA SER A 124 -3.51 1.05 11.18
C SER A 124 -2.56 2.21 11.50
N THR A 125 -3.04 3.23 12.22
CA THR A 125 -2.21 4.37 12.61
C THR A 125 -1.21 4.01 13.70
N ASP A 126 -1.62 3.20 14.68
CA ASP A 126 -0.75 2.78 15.77
C ASP A 126 0.33 1.79 15.31
N ARG A 127 0.02 0.92 14.33
CA ARG A 127 0.99 -0.02 13.74
C ARG A 127 2.12 0.67 12.98
N ASN A 128 1.84 1.84 12.41
CA ASN A 128 2.79 2.61 11.59
C ASN A 128 3.64 3.59 12.42
N LYS A 129 3.43 3.66 13.74
CA LYS A 129 4.27 4.49 14.61
C LYS A 129 5.69 3.93 14.66
N ALA A 130 6.66 4.84 14.60
CA ALA A 130 8.07 4.50 14.70
C ALA A 130 8.36 3.70 15.98
N GLY A 131 9.01 2.55 15.83
CA GLY A 131 9.43 1.68 16.94
C GLY A 131 8.46 0.59 17.36
N VAL A 132 7.22 0.56 16.84
CA VAL A 132 6.26 -0.53 17.13
C VAL A 132 6.65 -1.81 16.39
N GLN A 133 7.15 -1.68 15.16
CA GLN A 133 7.64 -2.80 14.36
C GLN A 133 9.16 -2.90 14.47
N THR A 134 9.61 -3.94 15.17
CA THR A 134 11.01 -4.17 15.53
C THR A 134 11.80 -4.91 14.46
N GLY A 135 11.12 -5.47 13.45
CA GLY A 135 11.66 -6.32 12.40
C GLY A 135 11.47 -7.81 12.70
N ILE A 136 11.39 -8.63 11.66
CA ILE A 136 11.37 -10.09 11.78
C ILE A 136 12.80 -10.58 12.11
N PRO A 137 12.98 -11.42 13.15
CA PRO A 137 14.27 -12.02 13.46
C PRO A 137 14.79 -12.91 12.33
N HIS A 138 16.05 -12.70 11.95
CA HIS A 138 16.72 -13.43 10.86
C HIS A 138 18.11 -13.94 11.26
N ASP A 139 18.43 -13.92 12.56
CA ASP A 139 19.72 -14.40 13.06
C ASP A 139 19.79 -15.93 13.06
N SER A 140 21.00 -16.47 12.94
CA SER A 140 21.35 -17.89 13.02
C SER A 140 20.76 -18.63 14.21
N LEU A 141 20.58 -17.95 15.35
CA LEU A 141 20.02 -18.53 16.58
C LEU A 141 18.48 -18.43 16.64
N ASN A 142 17.86 -17.52 15.89
CA ASN A 142 16.42 -17.28 15.90
C ASN A 142 15.98 -16.73 14.54
N ASN A 143 15.91 -17.62 13.56
CA ASN A 143 15.46 -17.29 12.22
C ASN A 143 13.97 -17.61 12.08
N GLN A 144 13.17 -16.58 11.78
CA GLN A 144 11.72 -16.69 11.60
C GLN A 144 11.29 -16.47 10.15
N LEU A 145 12.24 -16.43 9.21
CA LEU A 145 12.00 -16.29 7.77
C LEU A 145 12.04 -17.63 7.00
N THR A 146 12.05 -18.77 7.71
CA THR A 146 12.14 -20.13 7.15
C THR A 146 10.83 -20.90 7.27
#